data_AF-A0A356V8F6-F1
#
_entry.id   AF-A0A356V8F6-F1
#
_cell.length_a   1.000
_cell.length_b   1.000
_cell.length_c   1.000
_cell.angle_alpha   90.00
_cell.angle_beta   90.00
_cell.angle_gamma   90.00
#
_symmetry.space_group_name_H-M   'P 1'
#
loop_
_entity.id
_entity.type
_entity.pdbx_description
1 polymer ?
#
loop_
_entity_poly.entity_id
_entity_poly.type
_entity_poly.pdbx_seq_one_letter_code
_entity_poly.pdbx_strand_id
1 'polypeptide(L)' 'MRLGPRIRQRVSTARQLANDPCQVDDEAVARLAYAYYEQRGRQDGYAFDDWIKAEAVVRQHGRARGQRR' A
#
# COMPACT_ATOMS: atom_id res chain seq x y z
N MET A 1 11.51 -4.58 49.42
CA MET A 1 12.08 -3.64 48.42
C MET A 1 12.86 -4.42 47.36
N ARG A 2 12.70 -4.03 46.09
CA ARG A 2 13.37 -4.48 44.85
C ARG A 2 12.83 -5.76 44.18
N LEU A 3 11.91 -5.55 43.24
CA LEU A 3 11.81 -6.38 42.02
C LEU A 3 12.05 -5.46 40.82
N GLY A 4 13.13 -5.72 40.11
CA GLY A 4 13.49 -5.11 38.82
C GLY A 4 12.78 -5.80 37.65
N PRO A 5 12.95 -5.27 36.43
CA PRO A 5 11.86 -5.09 35.47
C PRO A 5 11.64 -6.31 34.58
N ARG A 6 10.38 -6.62 34.29
CA ARG A 6 10.03 -7.48 33.16
C ARG A 6 9.40 -6.63 32.07
N ILE A 7 10.29 -6.07 31.25
CA ILE A 7 9.95 -5.65 29.90
C ILE A 7 9.39 -6.87 29.18
N ARG A 8 8.12 -6.82 28.79
CA ARG A 8 7.57 -7.70 27.78
C ARG A 8 6.61 -6.91 26.90
N GLN A 9 7.16 -5.93 26.19
CA GLN A 9 6.55 -5.40 24.98
C GLN A 9 6.53 -6.55 23.96
N ARG A 10 5.41 -7.29 23.91
CA ARG A 10 5.16 -8.28 22.88
C ARG A 10 4.17 -7.72 21.88
N VAL A 11 4.73 -7.41 20.71
CA VAL A 11 4.13 -7.54 19.38
C VAL A 11 2.87 -6.69 19.12
N SER A 12 3.09 -5.52 18.52
CA SER A 12 2.06 -4.85 17.71
C SER A 12 2.66 -4.22 16.44
N THR A 13 3.67 -4.83 15.83
CA THR A 13 4.29 -4.32 14.60
C THR A 13 3.37 -4.41 13.38
N ALA A 14 2.31 -5.23 13.42
CA ALA A 14 1.38 -5.39 12.31
C ALA A 14 0.40 -4.21 12.13
N ARG A 15 0.04 -3.50 13.21
CA ARG A 15 -0.91 -2.37 13.14
C ARG A 15 -0.21 -1.03 12.89
N GLN A 16 1.11 -0.99 13.08
CA GLN A 16 1.93 0.21 12.89
C GLN A 16 2.33 0.45 11.42
N LEU A 17 2.36 -0.59 10.58
CA LEU A 17 2.65 -0.47 9.14
C LEU A 17 1.50 0.18 8.37
N ALA A 18 0.25 -0.04 8.80
CA ALA A 18 -0.96 0.45 8.14
C ALA A 18 -1.15 1.98 8.18
N ASN A 19 -0.23 2.74 8.79
CA ASN A 19 -0.37 4.19 8.98
C ASN A 19 0.87 4.97 8.51
N ASP A 20 1.76 4.34 7.74
CA ASP A 20 2.84 5.08 7.10
C ASP A 20 2.25 5.86 5.90
N PRO A 21 2.29 7.19 5.89
CA PRO A 21 1.75 7.99 4.78
C PRO A 21 2.53 7.78 3.47
N CYS A 22 3.64 7.04 3.51
CA CYS A 22 4.39 6.60 2.34
C CYS A 22 3.99 5.19 1.84
N GLN A 23 3.14 4.45 2.55
CA GLN A 23 2.61 3.18 2.05
C GLN A 23 1.66 3.48 0.88
N VAL A 24 2.05 2.99 -0.30
CA VAL A 24 1.12 2.91 -1.43
C VAL A 24 0.06 1.89 -1.01
N ASP A 25 -1.23 2.24 -1.18
CA ASP A 25 -2.33 1.31 -0.89
C ASP A 25 -2.31 0.20 -1.94
N ASP A 26 -1.72 -0.94 -1.61
CA ASP A 26 -1.60 -2.12 -2.46
C ASP A 26 -2.96 -2.57 -3.01
N GLU A 27 -4.04 -2.37 -2.26
CA GLU A 27 -5.37 -2.74 -2.70
C GLU A 27 -5.92 -1.74 -3.75
N ALA A 28 -5.60 -0.46 -3.60
CA ALA A 28 -5.87 0.53 -4.65
C ALA A 28 -5.07 0.25 -5.92
N VAL A 29 -3.82 -0.21 -5.80
CA VAL A 29 -2.98 -0.62 -6.93
C VAL A 29 -3.60 -1.83 -7.62
N ALA A 30 -3.96 -2.88 -6.87
CA ALA A 30 -4.57 -4.09 -7.41
C ALA A 30 -5.87 -3.81 -8.18
N ARG A 31 -6.78 -2.99 -7.60
CA ARG A 31 -8.04 -2.60 -8.27
C ARG A 31 -7.79 -1.87 -9.59
N LEU A 32 -6.83 -0.95 -9.61
CA LEU A 32 -6.51 -0.17 -10.81
C LEU A 32 -5.79 -1.02 -11.87
N ALA A 33 -4.89 -1.91 -11.45
CA ALA A 33 -4.23 -2.86 -12.35
C ALA A 33 -5.25 -3.79 -13.02
N TYR A 34 -6.23 -4.30 -12.26
CA TYR A 34 -7.32 -5.11 -12.80
C TYR A 34 -8.18 -4.33 -13.81
N ALA A 35 -8.46 -3.05 -13.54
CA ALA A 35 -9.17 -2.20 -14.49
C ALA A 35 -8.41 -2.01 -15.80
N TYR A 36 -7.07 -1.94 -15.78
CA TYR A 36 -6.25 -1.91 -17.00
C TYR A 36 -6.30 -3.23 -17.77
N TYR A 37 -6.27 -4.37 -17.06
CA TYR A 37 -6.44 -5.69 -17.66
C TYR A 37 -7.79 -5.81 -18.39
N GLU A 38 -8.89 -5.38 -17.76
CA GLU A 38 -10.21 -5.41 -18.39
C GLU A 38 -10.34 -4.44 -19.58
N GLN A 39 -9.79 -3.23 -19.49
CA GLN A 39 -9.82 -2.25 -20.59
C GLN A 39 -9.15 -2.75 -21.87
N ARG A 40 -8.14 -3.62 -21.74
CA ARG A 40 -7.47 -4.24 -22.90
C ARG A 40 -8.14 -5.53 -23.38
N GLY A 41 -9.31 -5.87 -22.85
CA GLY A 41 -10.00 -7.10 -23.21
C GLY A 41 -9.38 -8.36 -22.61
N ARG A 42 -8.83 -8.25 -21.39
CA ARG A 42 -8.33 -9.40 -20.61
C ARG A 42 -7.17 -10.14 -21.30
N GLN A 43 -6.29 -9.39 -21.95
CA GLN A 43 -5.11 -9.94 -22.59
C GLN A 43 -4.04 -10.29 -21.55
N ASP A 44 -3.60 -11.55 -21.55
CA ASP A 44 -2.51 -12.04 -20.71
C ASP A 44 -1.15 -11.45 -21.10
N GLY A 45 -0.20 -11.51 -20.15
CA GLY A 45 1.20 -11.08 -20.36
C GLY A 45 1.52 -9.64 -19.91
N TYR A 46 0.52 -8.86 -19.49
CA TYR A 46 0.68 -7.46 -19.10
C TYR A 46 0.46 -7.18 -17.62
N ALA A 47 0.25 -8.21 -16.80
CA ALA A 47 -0.07 -8.05 -15.37
C ALA A 47 1.00 -7.22 -14.63
N PHE A 48 2.28 -7.40 -14.98
CA PHE A 48 3.36 -6.63 -14.40
C PHE A 48 3.32 -5.15 -14.83
N ASP A 49 3.14 -4.88 -16.12
CA ASP A 49 3.00 -3.52 -16.64
C ASP A 49 1.78 -2.79 -16.05
N ASP A 50 0.66 -3.49 -15.87
CA ASP A 50 -0.54 -2.94 -15.25
C ASP A 50 -0.31 -2.57 -13.80
N TRP A 51 0.39 -3.45 -13.07
CA TRP A 51 0.75 -3.20 -11.68
C TRP A 51 1.63 -1.97 -11.54
N ILE A 52 2.70 -1.86 -12.34
CA ILE A 52 3.63 -0.71 -12.30
C ILE A 52 2.91 0.59 -12.68
N LYS A 53 2.05 0.56 -13.70
CA LYS A 53 1.22 1.73 -14.07
C LYS A 53 0.28 2.13 -12.94
N ALA A 54 -0.41 1.16 -12.35
CA ALA A 54 -1.32 1.40 -11.25
C ALA A 54 -0.61 1.96 -10.01
N GLU A 55 0.54 1.41 -9.65
CA GLU A 55 1.36 1.87 -8.52
C GLU A 55 1.77 3.34 -8.70
N ALA A 56 2.26 3.71 -9.89
CA ALA A 56 2.64 5.08 -10.20
C ALA A 56 1.45 6.06 -10.04
N VAL A 57 0.27 5.67 -10.53
CA VAL A 57 -0.95 6.46 -10.42
C VAL A 57 -1.39 6.60 -8.97
N VAL A 58 -1.47 5.51 -8.19
CA VAL A 58 -1.88 5.54 -6.78
C VAL A 58 -0.91 6.40 -5.96
N ARG A 59 0.40 6.26 -6.20
CA ARG A 59 1.43 7.07 -5.54
C ARG A 59 1.30 8.55 -5.87
N GLN A 60 0.97 8.91 -7.12
CA GLN A 60 0.72 10.29 -7.52
C GLN A 60 -0.54 10.85 -6.83
N HIS A 61 -1.61 10.06 -6.75
CA HIS A 61 -2.86 10.47 -6.11
C HIS A 61 -2.72 10.62 -4.58
N GLY A 62 -1.97 9.74 -3.92
CA GLY A 62 -1.65 9.87 -2.49
C GLY A 62 -0.85 11.15 -2.22
N ARG A 63 0.15 11.45 -3.07
CA ARG A 63 0.92 12.70 -3.01
C ARG A 63 0.04 13.94 -3.21
N ALA A 64 -0.89 13.91 -4.16
CA ALA A 64 -1.79 15.04 -4.41
C ALA A 64 -2.80 15.26 -3.25
N ARG A 65 -3.26 14.19 -2.61
CA ARG A 65 -4.17 14.25 -1.45
C ARG A 65 -3.47 14.78 -0.18
N GLY A 66 -2.18 14.51 -0.01
CA GLY A 66 -1.38 15.05 1.10
C GLY A 66 -1.06 16.55 1.00
N GLN A 67 -1.13 17.13 -0.19
CA GLN A 67 -0.74 18.54 -0.47
C GLN A 67 -1.90 19.55 -0.36
N ARG A 68 -3.12 19.10 0.01
CA ARG A 68 -4.30 19.98 0.21
C ARG A 68 -4.66 20.18 1.69
N ARG A 69 -3.69 20.14 2.60
CA ARG A 69 -3.89 20.43 4.02
C ARG A 69 -3.31 21.78 4.42
#